data_AF-A0ABD6G8C5-F1
#
_entry.id   AF-A0ABD6G8C5-F1
#
_cell.length_a   1.000
_cell.length_b   1.000
_cell.length_c   1.000
_cell.angle_alpha   90.00
_cell.angle_beta   90.00
_cell.angle_gamma   90.00
#
_symmetry.space_group_name_H-M   'P 1'
#
loop_
_entity.id
_entity.type
_entity.pdbx_description
1 polymer ?
#
loop_
_entity_poly.entity_id
_entity_poly.type
_entity_poly.pdbx_seq_one_letter_code
_entity_poly.pdbx_strand_id
1 'polypeptide(L)'
;MSEVLLFIHVFAATMFLGNIVVTAVWKLIADRSSNLDILRYAIKLVFLTDYVFTFGGAVLLSATGGYMARSYGMNFIDTPWLLYGVGCFLLSGLSWMLGLIPNQIRQRRLLNEASDFDAIAKPFRALAKRWYLWGTLANLFAICALFFMVTR
;
A
#
# COMPACT_ATOMS: atom_id res chain seq x y z
N MET A 1 -16.77 -23.49 -6.80
CA MET A 1 -16.16 -22.41 -5.98
C MET A 1 -17.29 -21.50 -5.53
N SER A 2 -17.35 -21.08 -4.27
CA SER A 2 -18.44 -20.17 -3.86
C SER A 2 -18.21 -18.81 -4.54
N GLU A 3 -19.20 -18.31 -5.27
CA GLU A 3 -19.18 -16.97 -5.88
C GLU A 3 -18.87 -15.89 -4.84
N VAL A 4 -19.30 -16.14 -3.60
CA VAL A 4 -18.98 -15.34 -2.41
C VAL A 4 -17.47 -15.20 -2.18
N LEU A 5 -16.69 -16.27 -2.34
CA LEU A 5 -15.24 -16.21 -2.11
C LEU A 5 -14.55 -15.34 -3.17
N LEU A 6 -14.93 -15.51 -4.44
CA LEU A 6 -14.41 -14.68 -5.53
C LEU A 6 -14.78 -13.22 -5.33
N PHE A 7 -16.03 -12.95 -4.92
CA PHE A 7 -16.48 -11.60 -4.57
C PHE A 7 -15.61 -10.99 -3.48
N ILE A 8 -15.37 -11.70 -2.37
CA ILE A 8 -14.50 -11.21 -1.28
C ILE A 8 -13.08 -10.94 -1.79
N HIS A 9 -12.55 -11.81 -2.65
CA HIS A 9 -11.22 -11.63 -3.23
C HIS A 9 -11.12 -10.35 -4.08
N VAL A 10 -12.07 -10.15 -5.00
CA VAL A 10 -12.12 -8.96 -5.86
C VAL A 10 -12.37 -7.69 -5.04
N PHE A 11 -13.22 -7.77 -4.02
CA PHE A 11 -13.46 -6.67 -3.09
C PHE A 11 -12.18 -6.28 -2.33
N ALA A 12 -11.43 -7.27 -1.82
CA ALA A 12 -10.15 -7.05 -1.17
C ALA A 12 -9.11 -6.45 -2.13
N ALA A 13 -9.05 -6.93 -3.38
CA ALA A 13 -8.21 -6.36 -4.43
C ALA A 13 -8.54 -4.87 -4.66
N THR A 14 -9.84 -4.56 -4.75
CA THR A 14 -10.33 -3.21 -4.99
C THR A 14 -9.98 -2.26 -3.84
N MET A 15 -10.18 -2.70 -2.59
CA MET A 15 -9.79 -1.93 -1.40
C MET A 15 -8.28 -1.68 -1.36
N PHE A 16 -7.48 -2.73 -1.58
CA PHE A 16 -6.02 -2.68 -1.52
C PHE A 16 -5.44 -1.72 -2.58
N LEU A 17 -5.77 -1.94 -3.86
CA LEU A 17 -5.30 -1.10 -4.96
C LEU A 17 -5.86 0.32 -4.87
N GLY A 18 -7.15 0.44 -4.56
CA GLY A 18 -7.82 1.73 -4.40
C GLY A 18 -7.11 2.60 -3.35
N ASN A 19 -6.82 2.05 -2.16
CA ASN A 19 -6.17 2.81 -1.11
C ASN A 19 -4.75 3.24 -1.49
N ILE A 20 -3.93 2.34 -2.03
CA ILE A 20 -2.52 2.66 -2.36
C ILE A 20 -2.44 3.76 -3.42
N VAL A 21 -3.28 3.70 -4.46
CA VAL A 21 -3.30 4.70 -5.54
C VAL A 21 -3.84 6.04 -5.04
N VAL A 22 -5.00 6.04 -4.36
CA VAL A 22 -5.67 7.27 -3.92
C VAL A 22 -4.87 7.98 -2.83
N THR A 23 -4.20 7.23 -1.94
CA THR A 23 -3.36 7.78 -0.88
C THR A 23 -2.23 8.65 -1.41
N ALA A 24 -1.58 8.24 -2.49
CA ALA A 24 -0.54 9.05 -3.10
C ALA A 24 -1.07 10.41 -3.58
N VAL A 25 -2.28 10.44 -4.16
CA VAL A 25 -2.89 11.65 -4.74
C VAL A 25 -3.26 12.66 -3.65
N TRP A 26 -4.08 12.27 -2.67
CA TRP A 26 -4.52 13.23 -1.66
C TRP A 26 -3.39 13.63 -0.72
N LYS A 27 -2.43 12.73 -0.45
CA LYS A 27 -1.27 13.06 0.37
C LYS A 27 -0.35 14.06 -0.33
N LEU A 28 -0.21 14.00 -1.65
CA LEU A 28 0.55 14.99 -2.41
C LEU A 28 -0.04 16.39 -2.29
N ILE A 29 -1.38 16.48 -2.30
CA ILE A 29 -2.09 17.75 -2.10
C ILE A 29 -1.87 18.25 -0.67
N ALA A 30 -2.02 17.37 0.34
CA ALA A 30 -1.79 17.72 1.73
C ALA A 30 -0.35 18.20 2.00
N ASP A 31 0.65 17.52 1.44
CA ASP A 31 2.07 17.85 1.60
C ASP A 31 2.46 19.21 1.00
N ARG A 32 1.64 19.77 0.09
CA ARG A 32 1.84 21.12 -0.48
C ARG A 32 1.35 22.24 0.45
N SER A 33 0.42 21.95 1.36
CA SER A 33 -0.20 22.97 2.21
C SER A 33 0.78 23.65 3.15
N SER A 34 1.89 22.99 3.51
CA SER A 34 2.87 23.46 4.51
C SER A 34 2.24 23.80 5.88
N ASN A 35 0.98 23.45 6.10
CA ASN A 35 0.24 23.69 7.34
C ASN A 35 0.39 22.48 8.25
N LEU A 36 0.96 22.68 9.44
CA LEU A 36 1.24 21.59 10.37
C LEU A 36 0.01 20.76 10.74
N ASP A 37 -1.17 21.37 10.90
CA ASP A 37 -2.39 20.67 11.28
C ASP A 37 -2.89 19.77 10.14
N ILE A 38 -2.86 20.26 8.90
CA ILE A 38 -3.18 19.47 7.71
C ILE A 38 -2.19 18.30 7.57
N LEU A 39 -0.89 18.54 7.76
CA LEU A 39 0.13 17.50 7.65
C LEU A 39 0.00 16.43 8.74
N ARG A 40 -0.28 16.85 9.99
CA ARG A 40 -0.51 15.93 11.12
C ARG A 40 -1.76 15.09 10.89
N TYR A 41 -2.84 15.70 10.42
CA TYR A 41 -4.06 14.98 10.07
C TYR A 41 -3.83 14.00 8.92
N ALA A 42 -3.16 14.46 7.86
CA ALA A 42 -2.82 13.64 6.71
C ALA A 42 -2.01 12.40 7.11
N ILE A 43 -0.94 12.54 7.90
CA ILE A 43 -0.14 11.39 8.34
C ILE A 43 -0.95 10.44 9.22
N LYS A 44 -1.80 10.95 10.13
CA LYS A 44 -2.71 10.09 10.92
C LYS A 44 -3.67 9.30 10.02
N LEU A 45 -4.23 9.97 9.00
CA LEU A 45 -5.13 9.34 8.05
C LEU A 45 -4.42 8.25 7.25
N VAL A 46 -3.18 8.48 6.80
CA VAL A 46 -2.36 7.45 6.12
C VAL A 46 -2.22 6.20 7.00
N PHE A 47 -1.88 6.35 8.29
CA PHE A 47 -1.76 5.19 9.19
C PHE A 47 -3.06 4.40 9.32
N LEU A 48 -4.19 5.11 9.46
CA LEU A 48 -5.50 4.48 9.59
C LEU A 48 -5.89 3.74 8.31
N THR A 49 -5.77 4.41 7.15
CA THR A 49 -6.18 3.83 5.88
C THR A 49 -5.25 2.70 5.45
N ASP A 50 -3.96 2.80 5.71
CA ASP A 50 -3.02 1.69 5.49
C ASP A 50 -3.33 0.49 6.37
N TYR A 51 -3.68 0.70 7.64
CA TYR A 51 -4.03 -0.43 8.52
C TYR A 51 -5.33 -1.12 8.07
N VAL A 52 -6.37 -0.36 7.75
CA VAL A 52 -7.69 -0.90 7.41
C VAL A 52 -7.72 -1.46 5.98
N PHE A 53 -7.27 -0.68 5.00
CA PHE A 53 -7.46 -1.01 3.58
C PHE A 53 -6.24 -1.70 2.96
N THR A 54 -5.02 -1.28 3.29
CA THR A 54 -3.80 -1.92 2.75
C THR A 54 -3.53 -3.23 3.47
N PHE A 55 -3.34 -3.22 4.79
CA PHE A 55 -3.06 -4.42 5.55
C PHE A 55 -4.28 -5.36 5.59
N GLY A 56 -5.46 -4.85 5.92
CA GLY A 56 -6.70 -5.64 5.89
C GLY A 56 -7.00 -6.24 4.50
N GLY A 57 -6.86 -5.44 3.43
CA GLY A 57 -7.01 -5.92 2.05
C GLY A 57 -5.97 -6.97 1.68
N ALA A 58 -4.70 -6.79 2.05
CA ALA A 58 -3.63 -7.75 1.81
C ALA A 58 -3.86 -9.09 2.52
N VAL A 59 -4.34 -9.06 3.77
CA VAL A 59 -4.69 -10.27 4.53
C VAL A 59 -5.84 -11.01 3.86
N LEU A 60 -6.92 -10.30 3.49
CA LEU A 60 -8.06 -10.90 2.79
C LEU A 60 -7.66 -11.48 1.43
N LEU A 61 -6.84 -10.76 0.65
CA LEU A 61 -6.30 -11.23 -0.62
C LEU A 61 -5.49 -12.52 -0.46
N SER A 62 -4.60 -12.56 0.52
CA SER A 62 -3.75 -13.71 0.78
C SER A 62 -4.57 -14.92 1.20
N ALA A 63 -5.55 -14.73 2.10
CA ALA A 63 -6.41 -15.79 2.60
C ALA A 63 -7.30 -16.36 1.50
N THR A 64 -8.01 -15.49 0.78
CA THR A 64 -8.92 -15.91 -0.30
C THR A 64 -8.17 -16.47 -1.51
N GLY A 65 -7.08 -15.84 -1.93
CA GLY A 65 -6.23 -16.31 -3.02
C GLY A 65 -5.59 -17.65 -2.73
N GLY A 66 -5.04 -17.83 -1.52
CA GLY A 66 -4.47 -19.11 -1.08
C GLY A 66 -5.50 -20.23 -1.02
N TYR A 67 -6.71 -19.95 -0.51
CA TYR A 67 -7.79 -20.92 -0.51
C TYR A 67 -8.22 -21.30 -1.92
N MET A 68 -8.39 -20.33 -2.82
CA MET A 68 -8.74 -20.58 -4.22
C MET A 68 -7.67 -21.44 -4.91
N ALA A 69 -6.40 -21.06 -4.81
CA ALA A 69 -5.27 -21.81 -5.38
C ALA A 69 -5.28 -23.28 -4.91
N ARG A 70 -5.44 -23.50 -3.61
CA ARG A 70 -5.52 -24.86 -3.04
C ARG A 70 -6.75 -25.62 -3.54
N SER A 71 -7.91 -24.98 -3.63
CA SER A 71 -9.16 -25.61 -4.08
C SER A 71 -9.13 -26.05 -5.55
N TYR A 72 -8.34 -25.36 -6.38
CA TYR A 72 -8.12 -25.71 -7.79
C TYR A 72 -6.97 -26.70 -7.99
N GLY A 73 -6.30 -27.15 -6.92
CA GLY A 73 -5.13 -28.01 -7.02
C GLY A 73 -3.95 -27.33 -7.75
N MET A 74 -3.91 -26.00 -7.77
CA MET A 74 -2.84 -25.26 -8.42
C MET A 74 -1.56 -25.35 -7.59
N ASN A 75 -0.49 -25.83 -8.21
CA ASN A 75 0.85 -25.71 -7.66
C ASN A 75 1.46 -24.38 -8.12
N PHE A 76 2.04 -23.64 -7.16
CA PHE A 76 2.73 -22.37 -7.45
C PHE A 76 3.88 -22.53 -8.46
N ILE A 77 4.57 -23.67 -8.43
CA ILE A 77 5.72 -23.93 -9.31
C ILE A 77 5.27 -24.18 -10.76
N ASP A 78 4.15 -24.86 -10.95
CA ASP A 78 3.65 -25.25 -12.27
C ASP A 78 2.78 -24.15 -12.92
N THR A 79 2.53 -23.05 -12.20
CA THR A 79 1.63 -21.97 -12.61
C THR A 79 2.38 -20.62 -12.62
N PRO A 80 3.12 -20.29 -13.71
CA PRO A 80 4.03 -19.14 -13.74
C PRO A 80 3.37 -17.80 -13.40
N TRP A 81 2.17 -17.53 -13.90
CA TRP A 81 1.46 -16.27 -13.60
C TRP A 81 1.08 -16.14 -12.13
N LEU A 82 0.74 -17.26 -11.47
CA LEU A 82 0.45 -17.26 -10.04
C LEU A 82 1.73 -16.98 -9.25
N LEU A 83 2.85 -17.60 -9.63
CA LEU A 83 4.16 -17.35 -9.00
C LEU A 83 4.58 -15.89 -9.14
N TYR A 84 4.56 -15.34 -10.36
CA TYR A 84 4.95 -13.96 -10.61
C TYR A 84 3.98 -12.98 -9.96
N GLY A 85 2.67 -13.22 -10.03
CA GLY A 85 1.65 -12.38 -9.41
C GLY A 85 1.81 -12.32 -7.89
N VAL A 86 1.98 -13.47 -7.23
CA VAL A 86 2.23 -13.53 -5.78
C VAL A 86 3.59 -12.91 -5.43
N GLY A 87 4.63 -13.15 -6.22
CA GLY A 87 5.94 -12.53 -6.03
C GLY A 87 5.87 -11.00 -6.08
N CYS A 88 5.19 -10.44 -7.08
CA CYS A 88 4.93 -9.00 -7.18
C CYS A 88 4.11 -8.48 -6.00
N PHE A 89 3.07 -9.21 -5.58
CA PHE A 89 2.28 -8.83 -4.41
C PHE A 89 3.13 -8.76 -3.12
N LEU A 90 4.01 -9.74 -2.90
CA LEU A 90 4.93 -9.74 -1.77
C LEU A 90 5.94 -8.58 -1.85
N LEU A 91 6.48 -8.28 -3.03
CA LEU A 91 7.38 -7.14 -3.23
C LEU A 91 6.69 -5.80 -2.96
N SER A 92 5.40 -5.69 -3.29
CA SER A 92 4.58 -4.53 -2.91
C SER A 92 4.46 -4.39 -1.39
N GLY A 93 4.11 -5.49 -0.70
CA GLY A 93 4.04 -5.53 0.76
C GLY A 93 5.37 -5.22 1.45
N LEU A 94 6.48 -5.74 0.93
CA LEU A 94 7.83 -5.44 1.43
C LEU A 94 8.21 -3.97 1.25
N SER A 95 7.87 -3.37 0.10
CA SER A 95 8.09 -1.94 -0.16
C SER A 95 7.31 -1.08 0.83
N TRP A 96 6.08 -1.48 1.17
CA TRP A 96 5.28 -0.82 2.20
C TRP A 96 5.89 -0.98 3.59
N MET A 97 6.22 -2.20 4.00
CA MET A 97 6.71 -2.48 5.35
C MET A 97 8.10 -1.89 5.62
N LEU A 98 9.02 -1.97 4.67
CA LEU A 98 10.41 -1.53 4.84
C LEU A 98 10.62 -0.06 4.44
N GLY A 99 9.82 0.44 3.50
CA GLY A 99 9.94 1.79 2.96
C GLY A 99 8.94 2.77 3.56
N LEU A 100 7.64 2.50 3.39
CA LEU A 100 6.57 3.43 3.76
C LEU A 100 6.40 3.57 5.27
N ILE A 101 6.27 2.47 6.02
CA ILE A 101 6.02 2.52 7.48
C ILE A 101 7.12 3.29 8.22
N PRO A 102 8.43 2.98 8.05
CA PRO A 102 9.47 3.68 8.79
C PRO A 102 9.57 5.16 8.39
N ASN A 103 9.17 5.50 7.17
CA ASN A 103 9.17 6.88 6.69
C ASN A 103 7.97 7.66 7.28
N GLN A 104 6.78 7.06 7.32
CA GLN A 104 5.58 7.62 7.97
C GLN A 104 5.82 7.88 9.47
N ILE A 105 6.49 6.96 10.17
CA ILE A 105 6.83 7.12 11.59
C ILE A 105 7.76 8.34 11.78
N ARG A 106 8.80 8.47 10.94
CA ARG A 106 9.72 9.61 11.01
C ARG A 106 9.03 10.94 10.69
N GLN A 107 8.16 10.97 9.68
CA GLN A 107 7.36 12.17 9.37
C GLN A 107 6.45 12.56 10.54
N ARG A 108 5.79 11.59 11.16
CA ARG A 108 4.93 11.82 12.34
C ARG A 108 5.72 12.42 13.51
N ARG A 109 6.93 11.91 13.79
CA ARG A 109 7.80 12.44 14.85
C ARG A 109 8.17 13.90 14.59
N LEU A 110 8.68 14.21 13.39
CA LEU A 110 9.02 15.59 13.00
C LEU A 110 7.82 16.54 13.16
N LEU A 111 6.64 16.13 12.68
CA LEU A 111 5.44 16.96 12.76
C LEU A 111 4.97 17.19 14.19
N ASN A 112 5.16 16.23 15.10
CA ASN A 112 4.75 16.35 16.49
C ASN A 112 5.72 17.23 17.31
N GLU A 113 6.99 17.24 16.95
CA GLU A 113 8.04 18.02 17.63
C GLU A 113 8.14 19.46 17.08
N ALA A 114 7.59 19.72 15.89
CA ALA A 114 7.64 21.03 15.26
C ALA A 114 6.69 22.06 15.91
N SER A 115 7.23 23.24 16.21
CA SER A 115 6.47 24.45 16.53
C SER A 115 5.98 25.17 15.27
N ASP A 116 6.77 25.13 14.20
CA ASP A 116 6.46 25.70 12.89
C ASP A 116 6.99 24.79 11.77
N PHE A 117 6.33 24.81 10.61
CA PHE A 117 6.71 23.99 9.47
C PHE A 117 8.07 24.39 8.89
N ASP A 118 8.42 25.68 8.90
CA ASP A 118 9.68 26.16 8.34
C ASP A 118 10.90 25.54 9.04
N ALA A 119 10.80 25.28 10.34
CA ALA A 119 11.83 24.59 11.12
C ALA A 119 12.09 23.14 10.67
N ILE A 120 11.07 22.47 10.10
CA ILE A 120 11.15 21.07 9.66
C ILE A 120 10.99 20.88 8.15
N ALA A 121 10.84 21.95 7.37
CA ALA A 121 10.46 21.87 5.96
C ALA A 121 11.46 21.05 5.14
N LYS A 122 12.76 21.27 5.34
CA LYS A 122 13.83 20.54 4.64
C LYS A 122 13.84 19.03 4.97
N PRO A 123 13.94 18.59 6.24
CA PRO A 123 13.89 17.16 6.57
C PRO A 123 12.54 16.52 6.23
N PHE A 124 11.42 17.22 6.42
CA PHE A 124 10.09 16.71 6.08
C PHE A 124 9.93 16.45 4.57
N ARG A 125 10.32 17.42 3.72
CA ARG A 125 10.25 17.26 2.26
C ARG A 125 11.18 16.15 1.76
N ALA A 126 12.33 15.94 2.39
CA ALA A 126 13.22 14.81 2.06
C ALA A 126 12.57 13.46 2.37
N LEU A 127 11.92 13.33 3.54
CA LEU A 127 11.13 12.15 3.87
C LEU A 127 9.92 11.99 2.94
N ALA A 128 9.22 13.08 2.59
CA ALA A 128 8.09 13.01 1.68
C ALA A 128 8.50 12.47 0.31
N LYS A 129 9.61 12.94 -0.27
CA LYS A 129 10.16 12.42 -1.52
C LYS A 129 10.47 10.91 -1.43
N ARG A 130 11.09 10.46 -0.33
CA ARG A 130 11.34 9.02 -0.10
C ARG A 130 10.05 8.23 0.02
N TRP A 131 9.03 8.79 0.68
CA TRP A 131 7.70 8.19 0.77
C TRP A 131 7.10 7.95 -0.62
N TYR A 132 7.13 8.95 -1.50
CA TYR A 132 6.60 8.82 -2.86
C TYR A 132 7.41 7.84 -3.72
N LEU A 133 8.72 7.75 -3.52
CA LEU A 133 9.56 6.75 -4.20
C LEU A 133 9.12 5.33 -3.82
N TRP A 134 9.04 5.04 -2.51
CA TRP A 134 8.59 3.74 -2.02
C TRP A 134 7.14 3.45 -2.37
N GLY A 135 6.27 4.47 -2.35
CA GLY A 135 4.87 4.37 -2.75
C GLY A 135 4.71 4.03 -4.21
N THR A 136 5.49 4.67 -5.08
CA THR A 136 5.53 4.34 -6.52
C THR A 136 6.00 2.92 -6.74
N LEU A 137 7.07 2.47 -6.05
CA LEU A 137 7.55 1.09 -6.15
C LEU A 137 6.47 0.09 -5.70
N ALA A 138 5.84 0.32 -4.54
CA ALA A 138 4.77 -0.53 -4.03
C ALA A 138 3.60 -0.61 -5.02
N ASN A 139 3.22 0.52 -5.63
CA ASN A 139 2.14 0.58 -6.61
C ASN A 139 2.48 -0.14 -7.91
N LEU A 140 3.70 0.03 -8.42
CA LEU A 140 4.17 -0.69 -9.61
C LEU A 140 4.10 -2.20 -9.39
N PHE A 141 4.59 -2.69 -8.25
CA PHE A 141 4.50 -4.11 -7.93
C PHE A 141 3.06 -4.59 -7.77
N ALA A 142 2.17 -3.78 -7.18
CA ALA A 142 0.75 -4.13 -7.07
C ALA A 142 0.05 -4.21 -8.44
N ILE A 143 0.38 -3.30 -9.36
CA ILE A 143 -0.13 -3.32 -10.74
C ILE A 143 0.43 -4.52 -11.50
N CYS A 144 1.72 -4.83 -11.34
CA CYS A 144 2.31 -6.05 -11.92
C CYS A 144 1.61 -7.32 -11.40
N ALA A 145 1.30 -7.38 -10.09
CA ALA A 145 0.55 -8.48 -9.52
C ALA A 145 -0.84 -8.61 -10.14
N LEU A 146 -1.55 -7.49 -10.29
CA LEU A 146 -2.85 -7.45 -10.97
C LEU A 146 -2.75 -7.95 -12.41
N PHE A 147 -1.75 -7.48 -13.17
CA PHE A 147 -1.54 -7.88 -14.56
C PHE A 147 -1.43 -9.40 -14.68
N PHE A 148 -0.52 -10.03 -13.92
CA PHE A 148 -0.36 -11.49 -13.96
C PHE A 148 -1.62 -12.25 -13.53
N MET A 149 -2.37 -11.74 -12.55
CA MET A 149 -3.62 -12.37 -12.11
C MET A 149 -4.75 -12.27 -13.15
N VAL A 150 -4.71 -11.27 -14.02
CA VAL A 150 -5.69 -11.08 -15.10
C VAL A 150 -5.30 -11.83 -16.37
N THR A 151 -4.02 -11.78 -16.76
CA THR A 151 -3.58 -12.26 -18.08
C THR A 151 -3.27 -13.75 -18.17
N ARG A 152 -3.30 -14.50 -17.06
CA ARG A 152 -3.05 -15.96 -16.98
C ARG A 152 -1.89 -16.46 -17.85
#